data_AF-A0A183ENT0-F1
#
_entry.id   AF-A0A183ENT0-F1
#
_cell.length_a   1.000
_cell.length_b   1.000
_cell.length_c   1.000
_cell.angle_alpha   90.00
_cell.angle_beta   90.00
_cell.angle_gamma   90.00
#
_symmetry.space_group_name_H-M   'P 1'
#
loop_
_entity.id
_entity.type
_entity.pdbx_description
1 polymer ?
#
loop_
_entity_poly.entity_id
_entity_poly.type
_entity_poly.pdbx_seq_one_letter_code
_entity_poly.pdbx_strand_id
1 'polypeptide(L)' 'LFQLSDDPVPNVRFNVAKTLLRIGRVIDQGVVNSQIKPLLVKMCNDSEFDVRYFADETRMGLFAFFLLFCKIQR' A
#
# COMPACT_ATOMS: atom_id res chain seq x y z
N LEU A 1 -3.82 1.70 -11.04
CA LEU A 1 -3.08 0.98 -9.96
C LEU A 1 -3.67 -0.40 -9.70
N PHE A 2 -4.98 -0.51 -9.43
CA PHE A 2 -5.62 -1.81 -9.18
C PHE A 2 -5.52 -2.84 -10.30
N GLN A 3 -5.45 -2.41 -11.56
CA GLN A 3 -5.18 -3.33 -12.68
C GLN A 3 -3.69 -3.66 -12.81
N LEU A 4 -2.82 -2.70 -12.48
CA LEU A 4 -1.36 -2.86 -12.58
C LEU A 4 -0.77 -3.70 -11.44
N SER A 5 -1.51 -3.91 -10.35
CA SER A 5 -1.10 -4.84 -9.29
C SER A 5 -1.14 -6.30 -9.71
N ASP A 6 -1.73 -6.61 -10.88
CA ASP A 6 -1.76 -7.95 -11.47
C ASP A 6 -0.90 -8.02 -12.76
N ASP A 7 -0.05 -7.01 -13.00
CA ASP A 7 0.82 -6.97 -14.18
C ASP A 7 1.81 -8.14 -14.18
N PRO A 8 2.06 -8.79 -15.34
CA PRO A 8 2.97 -9.93 -15.40
C PRO A 8 4.41 -9.56 -14.99
N VAL A 9 4.82 -8.30 -15.14
CA VAL A 9 6.16 -7.83 -14.81
C VAL A 9 6.26 -7.47 -13.32
N PRO A 10 7.11 -8.15 -12.53
CA PRO A 10 7.27 -7.89 -11.09
C PRO A 10 7.63 -6.43 -10.77
N ASN A 11 8.43 -5.81 -11.64
CA ASN A 11 8.85 -4.43 -11.50
C ASN A 11 7.69 -3.43 -11.59
N VAL A 12 6.64 -3.76 -12.35
CA VAL A 12 5.42 -2.95 -12.39
C VAL A 12 4.68 -3.10 -11.06
N ARG A 13 4.50 -4.35 -10.59
CA ARG A 13 3.77 -4.64 -9.35
C ARG A 13 4.41 -4.00 -8.11
N PHE A 14 5.73 -4.09 -7.91
CA PHE A 14 6.33 -3.45 -6.73
C PHE A 14 6.28 -1.92 -6.82
N ASN A 15 6.30 -1.35 -8.02
CA ASN A 15 6.15 0.09 -8.21
C ASN A 15 4.72 0.55 -7.89
N VAL A 16 3.71 -0.31 -8.11
CA VAL A 16 2.34 -0.07 -7.62
C VAL A 16 2.34 0.03 -6.09
N ALA A 17 2.97 -0.91 -5.37
CA ALA A 17 3.06 -0.87 -3.91
C ALA A 17 3.69 0.44 -3.41
N LYS A 18 4.87 0.82 -3.94
CA LYS A 18 5.55 2.08 -3.59
C LYS A 18 4.69 3.31 -3.86
N THR A 19 3.92 3.30 -4.96
CA THR A 19 3.03 4.41 -5.32
C THR A 19 1.83 4.51 -4.38
N LEU A 20 1.27 3.38 -3.94
CA LEU A 20 0.18 3.33 -2.97
C LEU A 20 0.57 3.97 -1.62
N LEU A 21 1.84 3.86 -1.19
CA LEU A 21 2.32 4.55 0.02
C LEU A 21 2.19 6.07 -0.09
N ARG A 22 2.57 6.63 -1.24
CA ARG A 22 2.52 8.08 -1.46
C ARG A 22 1.09 8.60 -1.52
N ILE A 23 0.23 7.89 -2.27
CA ILE A 23 -1.17 8.26 -2.43
C ILE A 23 -1.95 8.06 -1.12
N GLY A 24 -1.73 6.95 -0.42
CA GLY A 24 -2.43 6.62 0.82
C GLY A 24 -2.21 7.62 1.96
N ARG A 25 -1.19 8.48 1.88
CA ARG A 25 -0.94 9.56 2.84
C ARG A 25 -1.75 10.84 2.59
N VAL A 26 -2.33 10.99 1.40
CA VAL A 26 -2.99 12.25 0.98
C VAL A 26 -4.46 12.09 0.62
N ILE A 27 -4.95 10.85 0.51
CA ILE A 27 -6.36 10.57 0.22
C ILE A 27 -7.16 10.30 1.50
N ASP A 28 -8.48 10.29 1.36
CA ASP A 28 -9.40 9.98 2.45
C ASP A 28 -9.16 8.60 3.07
N GLN A 29 -9.26 8.55 4.41
CA GLN A 29 -9.00 7.33 5.19
C GLN A 29 -10.02 6.23 4.91
N GLY A 30 -11.25 6.57 4.52
CA GLY A 30 -12.27 5.63 4.07
C GLY A 30 -11.83 4.90 2.80
N VAL A 31 -11.21 5.60 1.84
CA VAL A 31 -10.64 5.00 0.62
C VAL A 31 -9.43 4.13 0.95
N VAL A 32 -8.56 4.57 1.86
CA VAL A 32 -7.42 3.76 2.32
C VAL A 32 -7.90 2.44 2.92
N ASN A 33 -8.93 2.50 3.77
CA ASN A 33 -9.46 1.31 4.45
C ASN A 33 -10.23 0.38 3.52
N SER A 34 -11.03 0.92 2.61
CA SER A 34 -11.91 0.12 1.74
C SER A 34 -11.22 -0.43 0.49
N GLN A 35 -10.18 0.24 -0.02
CA GLN A 35 -9.56 -0.14 -1.30
C GLN A 35 -8.06 -0.46 -1.17
N ILE A 36 -7.28 0.43 -0.55
CA ILE A 36 -5.81 0.27 -0.52
C ILE A 36 -5.40 -0.88 0.40
N LYS A 37 -5.98 -0.97 1.61
CA LYS A 37 -5.62 -2.04 2.56
C LYS A 37 -5.89 -3.45 1.99
N PRO A 38 -7.08 -3.77 1.43
CA PRO A 38 -7.31 -5.07 0.81
C PRO A 38 -6.32 -5.37 -0.33
N LEU A 39 -6.01 -4.37 -1.15
CA LEU A 39 -5.05 -4.53 -2.23
C LEU A 39 -3.63 -4.85 -1.70
N LEU A 40 -3.15 -4.12 -0.70
CA LEU A 40 -1.84 -4.38 -0.10
C LEU A 40 -1.77 -5.78 0.54
N VAL A 41 -2.85 -6.24 1.18
CA VAL A 41 -2.92 -7.61 1.73
C VAL A 41 -2.81 -8.66 0.61
N LYS A 42 -3.47 -8.45 -0.53
CA LYS A 42 -3.29 -9.30 -1.72
C LYS A 42 -1.83 -9.30 -2.18
N MET A 43 -1.21 -8.13 -2.31
CA MET A 43 0.18 -7.99 -2.77
C MET A 43 1.22 -8.54 -1.79
N CYS A 44 0.93 -8.59 -0.48
CA CYS A 44 1.76 -9.29 0.50
C CYS A 44 1.86 -10.80 0.25
N ASN A 45 0.94 -11.37 -0.54
CA ASN A 45 0.93 -12.78 -0.92
C ASN A 45 1.40 -13.01 -2.38
N ASP A 46 2.05 -12.02 -2.99
CA ASP A 46 2.58 -12.12 -4.36
C ASP A 46 3.67 -13.19 -4.48
N SER A 47 3.89 -13.75 -5.67
CA SER A 47 4.95 -14.75 -5.92
C SER A 47 6.35 -14.18 -5.77
N GLU A 48 6.53 -12.89 -6.04
CA GLU A 48 7.82 -12.23 -6.07
C GLU A 48 8.17 -11.59 -4.74
N PHE A 49 9.40 -11.82 -4.27
CA PHE A 49 9.86 -11.32 -2.97
C PHE A 49 9.80 -9.79 -2.88
N ASP A 50 10.29 -9.07 -3.90
CA ASP A 50 10.30 -7.61 -3.89
C ASP A 50 8.88 -7.04 -3.79
N VAL A 51 7.91 -7.66 -4.48
CA VAL A 51 6.51 -7.23 -4.42
C VAL A 51 5.95 -7.40 -3.00
N ARG A 52 6.19 -8.56 -2.37
CA ARG A 52 5.77 -8.80 -0.98
C ARG A 52 6.41 -7.83 0.00
N TYR A 53 7.72 -7.61 -0.13
CA TYR A 53 8.49 -6.71 0.72
C TYR A 53 7.97 -5.27 0.64
N PHE A 54 7.84 -4.71 -0.57
CA PHE A 54 7.36 -3.34 -0.74
C PHE A 54 5.88 -3.16 -0.40
N ALA A 55 5.06 -4.20 -0.56
CA ALA A 55 3.67 -4.19 -0.10
C ALA A 55 3.58 -4.11 1.43
N ASP A 56 4.38 -4.92 2.14
CA ASP A 56 4.39 -4.91 3.61
C ASP A 56 4.96 -3.61 4.18
N GLU A 57 6.07 -3.12 3.62
CA GLU A 57 6.63 -1.80 3.95
C GLU A 57 5.60 -0.69 3.77
N THR A 58 4.83 -0.72 2.68
CA THR A 58 3.76 0.26 2.42
C THR A 58 2.64 0.15 3.46
N ARG A 59 2.22 -1.07 3.80
CA ARG A 59 1.19 -1.34 4.82
C ARG A 59 1.61 -0.80 6.19
N MET A 60 2.85 -1.06 6.60
CA MET A 60 3.43 -0.54 7.83
C MET A 60 3.56 0.98 7.81
N GLY A 61 4.02 1.54 6.69
CA GLY A 61 4.17 2.99 6.51
C GLY A 61 2.85 3.75 6.62
N LEU A 62 1.76 3.22 6.06
CA LEU A 62 0.42 3.81 6.19
C LEU A 62 -0.14 3.69 7.62
N PHE A 63 0.14 2.58 8.31
CA PHE A 63 -0.26 2.41 9.70
C PHE A 63 0.46 3.40 10.64
N ALA A 64 1.79 3.52 10.49
CA ALA A 64 2.58 4.47 11.26
C ALA A 64 2.14 5.92 11.02
N PHE A 65 1.85 6.28 9.76
CA PHE A 65 1.32 7.59 9.40
C PHE A 65 -0.03 7.88 10.06
N PHE A 66 -0.95 6.92 10.05
CA PHE A 66 -2.24 7.04 10.73
C PHE A 66 -2.09 7.28 12.23
N LEU A 67 -1.20 6.54 12.90
CA LEU A 67 -0.93 6.74 14.33
C LEU A 67 -0.32 8.12 14.62
N LEU A 68 0.57 8.60 13.75
CA LEU A 68 1.14 9.94 13.87
C LEU A 68 0.07 11.02 13.71
N PHE A 69 -0.78 10.92 12.69
CA PHE A 69 -1.90 11.86 12.50
C PHE A 69 -2.87 11.86 13.68
N CYS A 70 -3.21 10.68 14.20
CA CYS A 70 -4.11 10.55 15.36
C CYS A 70 -3.49 11.16 16.64
N LYS A 71 -2.16 11.14 16.79
CA LYS A 71 -1.46 11.82 17.89
C LYS A 71 -1.40 13.35 17.74
N ILE A 72 -1.32 13.87 16.51
CA ILE A 72 -1.27 15.32 16.25
C ILE A 72 -2.64 15.98 16.40
N GLN A 73 -3.72 15.23 16.16
CA GLN A 73 -5.10 15.72 16.30
C GLN A 73 -5.66 15.56 17.74
N ARG A 74 -4.81 15.29 18.74
CA ARG A 74 -5.19 15.15 20.16
C ARG A 74 -4.51 16.21 21.02
#